data_AF-A0A2W5QI26-F1
#
_entry.id   AF-A0A2W5QI26-F1
#
_cell.length_a   1.000
_cell.length_b   1.000
_cell.length_c   1.000
_cell.angle_alpha   90.00
_cell.angle_beta   90.00
_cell.angle_gamma   90.00
#
_symmetry.space_group_name_H-M   'P 1'
#
loop_
_entity.id
_entity.type
_entity.pdbx_description
1 polymer ?
#
loop_
_entity_poly.entity_id
_entity_poly.type
_entity_poly.pdbx_seq_one_letter_code
_entity_poly.pdbx_strand_id
1 'polypeptide(L)'
;GADAAGLGALTGRIEAGFAADFLLLDLDTPEFLPSWDLSWELVRFGNRDQIRAVFVNGALRLWQGWPVDWDARALMREVAEVARRDVARAPLQRVHATADVHRTLPTQAIQANGP
;
A
#
# COMPACT_ATOMS: atom_id res chain seq x y z
N GLY A 1 -13.18 -1.30 16.22
CA GLY A 1 -13.40 -0.72 14.88
C GLY A 1 -14.89 -0.59 14.61
N ALA A 2 -15.55 -1.71 14.29
CA ALA A 2 -16.98 -1.74 14.00
C ALA A 2 -17.85 -1.14 15.11
N ASP A 3 -17.62 -1.50 16.39
CA ASP A 3 -18.38 -0.95 17.52
C ASP A 3 -18.30 0.58 17.62
N ALA A 4 -17.09 1.13 17.46
CA ALA A 4 -16.86 2.58 17.51
C ALA A 4 -17.55 3.32 16.35
N ALA A 5 -17.73 2.66 15.21
CA ALA A 5 -18.46 3.19 14.06
C ALA A 5 -19.97 2.92 14.10
N GLY A 6 -20.49 2.28 15.17
CA GLY A 6 -21.90 1.87 15.26
C GLY A 6 -22.28 0.68 14.37
N LEU A 7 -21.31 -0.02 13.80
CA LEU A 7 -21.50 -1.17 12.90
C LEU A 7 -21.25 -2.52 13.57
N GLY A 8 -21.08 -2.54 14.90
CA GLY A 8 -20.71 -3.74 15.67
C GLY A 8 -21.70 -4.91 15.57
N ALA A 9 -22.97 -4.62 15.25
CA ALA A 9 -24.00 -5.65 15.01
C ALA A 9 -24.01 -6.18 13.56
N LEU A 10 -23.27 -5.53 12.64
CA LEU A 10 -23.24 -5.85 11.22
C LEU A 10 -21.91 -6.50 10.79
N THR A 11 -20.78 -6.00 11.29
CA THR A 11 -19.45 -6.39 10.79
C THR A 11 -18.39 -6.40 11.89
N GLY A 12 -17.17 -6.83 11.53
CA GLY A 12 -16.01 -6.91 12.42
C GLY A 12 -15.80 -8.27 13.07
N ARG A 13 -16.58 -9.29 12.66
CA ARG A 13 -16.49 -10.67 13.16
C ARG A 13 -16.71 -11.66 12.00
N ILE A 14 -16.00 -12.78 12.07
CA ILE A 14 -16.23 -13.93 11.17
C ILE A 14 -17.20 -14.88 11.87
N GLU A 15 -18.49 -14.59 11.74
CA GLU A 15 -19.57 -15.31 12.41
C GLU A 15 -20.83 -15.30 11.55
N ALA A 16 -21.64 -16.36 11.61
CA ALA A 16 -22.91 -16.41 10.87
C ALA A 16 -23.86 -15.28 11.31
N GLY A 17 -24.53 -14.65 10.36
CA GLY A 17 -25.40 -13.50 10.60
C GLY A 17 -24.71 -12.14 10.48
N PHE A 18 -23.38 -12.09 10.42
CA PHE A 18 -22.62 -10.88 10.11
C PHE A 18 -22.43 -10.73 8.59
N ALA A 19 -22.20 -9.50 8.15
CA ALA A 19 -21.80 -9.20 6.79
C ALA A 19 -20.48 -9.91 6.45
N ALA A 20 -20.39 -10.40 5.21
CA ALA A 20 -19.20 -11.08 4.70
C ALA A 20 -18.09 -10.07 4.35
N ASP A 21 -17.55 -9.42 5.37
CA ASP A 21 -16.41 -8.50 5.32
C ASP A 21 -15.16 -9.23 5.81
N PHE A 22 -14.30 -9.65 4.88
CA PHE A 22 -13.11 -10.43 5.23
C PHE A 22 -11.96 -10.26 4.23
N LEU A 23 -10.76 -10.62 4.68
CA LEU A 23 -9.56 -10.65 3.88
C LEU A 23 -9.18 -12.10 3.59
N LEU A 24 -8.70 -12.36 2.38
CA LEU A 24 -7.96 -13.57 2.06
C LEU A 24 -6.47 -13.25 2.08
N LEU A 25 -5.71 -13.96 2.91
CA LEU A 25 -4.28 -13.76 3.10
C LEU A 25 -3.50 -14.94 2.53
N ASP A 26 -2.34 -14.64 1.93
CA ASP A 26 -1.33 -15.63 1.58
C ASP A 26 -0.43 -15.85 2.79
N LEU A 27 -0.37 -17.09 3.29
CA LEU A 27 0.47 -17.46 4.43
C LEU A 27 1.72 -18.24 3.98
N ASP A 28 1.85 -18.55 2.69
CA ASP A 28 3.02 -19.22 2.13
C ASP A 28 4.07 -18.19 1.70
N THR A 29 4.45 -17.34 2.65
CA THR A 29 5.42 -16.26 2.43
C THR A 29 6.52 -16.28 3.50
N PRO A 30 7.70 -15.71 3.24
CA PRO A 30 8.79 -15.67 4.23
C PRO A 30 8.41 -14.99 5.56
N GLU A 31 7.43 -14.11 5.55
CA GLU A 31 6.95 -13.41 6.74
C GLU A 31 6.15 -14.31 7.70
N PHE A 32 5.56 -15.39 7.18
CA PHE A 32 4.69 -16.31 7.93
C PHE A 32 5.25 -17.73 8.05
N LEU A 33 6.39 -18.04 7.43
CA LEU A 33 7.00 -19.36 7.50
C LEU A 33 8.34 -19.38 8.23
N PRO A 34 8.51 -20.25 9.26
CA PRO A 34 7.48 -21.11 9.85
C PRO A 34 6.52 -20.31 10.75
N SER A 35 5.32 -20.85 11.02
CA SER A 35 4.31 -20.23 11.89
C SER A 35 4.12 -21.04 13.17
N TRP A 36 3.99 -20.36 14.30
CA TRP A 36 3.65 -20.92 15.62
C TRP A 36 2.49 -20.18 16.29
N ASP A 37 2.36 -18.87 16.05
CA ASP A 37 1.24 -18.05 16.52
C ASP A 37 0.83 -17.05 15.43
N LEU A 38 -0.04 -17.51 14.55
CA LEU A 38 -0.51 -16.73 13.41
C LEU A 38 -1.14 -15.40 13.84
N SER A 39 -1.85 -15.34 14.97
CA SER A 39 -2.52 -14.09 15.39
C SER A 39 -1.50 -13.03 15.77
N TRP A 40 -0.43 -13.43 16.47
CA TRP A 40 0.66 -12.54 16.80
C TRP A 40 1.49 -12.16 15.57
N GLU A 41 1.79 -13.13 14.71
CA GLU A 41 2.55 -12.96 13.47
C GLU A 41 1.83 -12.02 12.50
N LEU A 42 0.50 -12.12 12.37
CA LEU A 42 -0.31 -11.22 11.54
C LEU A 42 -0.17 -9.75 11.93
N VAL A 43 -0.09 -9.46 13.23
CA VAL A 43 0.03 -8.09 13.74
C VAL A 43 1.46 -7.55 13.58
N ARG A 44 2.46 -8.43 13.65
CA ARG A 44 3.89 -8.05 13.69
C ARG A 44 4.58 -8.09 12.33
N PHE A 45 4.26 -9.09 11.52
CA PHE A 45 4.92 -9.39 10.25
C PHE A 45 3.99 -9.20 9.06
N GLY A 46 2.67 -9.22 9.28
CA GLY A 46 1.69 -9.01 8.22
C GLY A 46 1.85 -7.65 7.53
N ASN A 47 1.77 -7.68 6.20
CA ASN A 47 1.84 -6.51 5.34
C ASN A 47 0.75 -6.60 4.25
N ARG A 48 0.53 -5.50 3.54
CA ARG A 48 -0.55 -5.36 2.56
C ARG A 48 -0.38 -6.23 1.32
N ASP A 49 0.84 -6.65 1.02
CA ASP A 49 1.18 -7.47 -0.15
C ASP A 49 0.81 -8.95 0.03
N GLN A 50 0.66 -9.44 1.26
CA GLN A 50 0.09 -10.77 1.50
C GLN A 50 -1.45 -10.82 1.34
N ILE A 51 -2.13 -9.68 1.17
CA ILE A 51 -3.58 -9.64 0.94
C ILE A 51 -3.87 -10.08 -0.51
N ARG A 52 -4.41 -11.29 -0.66
CA ARG A 52 -4.82 -11.86 -1.96
C ARG A 52 -6.16 -11.32 -2.42
N ALA A 53 -7.12 -11.15 -1.49
CA ALA A 53 -8.44 -10.65 -1.83
C ALA A 53 -9.08 -9.87 -0.67
N VAL A 54 -9.96 -8.93 -1.02
CA VAL A 54 -10.79 -8.18 -0.08
C VAL A 54 -12.25 -8.38 -0.46
N PHE A 55 -13.06 -8.78 0.51
CA PHE A 55 -14.51 -8.90 0.39
C PHE A 55 -15.19 -7.88 1.28
N VAL A 56 -16.21 -7.21 0.74
CA VAL A 56 -17.08 -6.31 1.48
C VAL A 56 -18.53 -6.66 1.13
N ASN A 57 -19.30 -7.05 2.15
CA ASN A 57 -20.65 -7.55 2.05
C ASN A 57 -20.77 -8.68 1.01
N GLY A 58 -19.79 -9.59 1.00
CA GLY A 58 -19.71 -10.70 0.07
C GLY A 58 -19.29 -10.34 -1.36
N ALA A 59 -19.13 -9.06 -1.69
CA ALA A 59 -18.63 -8.63 -2.99
C ALA A 59 -17.10 -8.58 -2.98
N LEU A 60 -16.46 -9.21 -3.97
CA LEU A 60 -15.03 -9.08 -4.22
C LEU A 60 -14.74 -7.62 -4.59
N ARG A 61 -13.85 -6.96 -3.86
CA ARG A 61 -13.43 -5.57 -4.09
C ARG A 61 -12.02 -5.44 -4.60
N LEU A 62 -11.14 -6.34 -4.16
CA LEU A 62 -9.74 -6.37 -4.57
C LEU A 62 -9.33 -7.82 -4.83
N TRP A 63 -8.60 -8.03 -5.92
CA TRP A 63 -8.00 -9.30 -6.29
C TRP A 63 -6.54 -9.09 -6.66
N GLN A 64 -5.63 -9.78 -5.97
CA GLN A 64 -4.18 -9.71 -6.18
C GLN A 64 -3.64 -8.28 -6.27
N GLY A 65 -4.04 -7.43 -5.32
CA GLY A 65 -3.61 -6.03 -5.26
C GLY A 65 -4.37 -5.05 -6.16
N TRP A 66 -5.31 -5.51 -6.98
CA TRP A 66 -6.04 -4.65 -7.91
C TRP A 66 -7.55 -4.61 -7.64
N PRO A 67 -8.19 -3.43 -7.68
CA PRO A 67 -9.64 -3.35 -7.62
C PRO A 67 -10.27 -4.02 -8.84
N VAL A 68 -11.46 -4.60 -8.64
CA VAL A 68 -12.17 -5.33 -9.70
C VAL A 68 -13.27 -4.51 -10.37
N ASP A 69 -13.73 -3.43 -9.73
CA ASP A 69 -14.87 -2.62 -10.13
C ASP A 69 -14.51 -1.24 -10.71
N TRP A 70 -13.22 -0.87 -10.74
CA TRP A 70 -12.73 0.37 -11.35
C TRP A 70 -11.27 0.28 -11.81
N ASP A 71 -10.87 1.15 -12.74
CA ASP A 71 -9.50 1.17 -13.29
C ASP A 71 -8.54 1.92 -12.36
N ALA A 72 -7.86 1.19 -11.48
CA ALA A 72 -6.79 1.76 -10.64
C ALA A 72 -5.61 2.33 -11.42
N ARG A 73 -5.30 1.80 -12.61
CA ARG A 73 -4.19 2.31 -13.41
C ARG A 73 -4.55 3.66 -14.01
N ALA A 74 -5.81 3.88 -14.39
CA ALA A 74 -6.31 5.20 -14.78
C ALA A 74 -6.16 6.21 -13.64
N LEU A 75 -6.63 5.85 -12.45
CA LEU A 75 -6.49 6.72 -11.27
C LEU A 75 -5.01 7.05 -11.00
N MET A 76 -4.12 6.06 -11.05
CA MET A 76 -2.68 6.29 -10.86
C MET A 76 -2.10 7.25 -11.90
N ARG A 77 -2.53 7.17 -13.16
CA ARG A 77 -2.11 8.12 -14.22
C ARG A 77 -2.60 9.53 -13.89
N GLU A 78 -3.86 9.69 -13.50
CA GLU A 78 -4.43 10.98 -13.12
C GLU A 78 -3.68 11.60 -11.93
N VAL A 79 -3.43 10.80 -10.88
CA VAL A 79 -2.65 11.23 -9.71
C VAL A 79 -1.23 11.64 -10.11
N ALA A 80 -0.59 10.91 -11.02
CA ALA A 80 0.74 11.26 -11.51
C ALA A 80 0.78 12.58 -12.28
N GLU A 81 -0.28 12.91 -13.04
CA GLU A 81 -0.41 14.21 -13.71
C GLU A 81 -0.59 15.35 -12.71
N VAL A 82 -1.47 15.17 -11.72
CA VAL A 82 -1.68 16.15 -10.65
C VAL A 82 -0.39 16.40 -9.87
N ALA A 83 0.30 15.34 -9.47
CA ALA A 83 1.57 15.45 -8.75
C ALA A 83 2.64 16.18 -9.57
N ARG A 84 2.77 15.88 -10.87
CA ARG A 84 3.72 16.56 -11.76
C ARG A 84 3.43 18.06 -11.85
N ARG A 85 2.16 18.42 -12.04
CA ARG A 85 1.74 19.83 -12.09
C ARG A 85 2.06 20.56 -10.80
N ASP A 86 1.76 19.95 -9.66
CA ASP A 86 1.89 20.61 -8.36
C ASP A 86 3.37 20.74 -7.96
N VAL A 87 4.19 19.71 -8.22
CA VAL A 87 5.67 19.77 -8.04
C VAL A 87 6.30 20.85 -8.92
N ALA A 88 5.84 21.02 -10.17
CA ALA A 88 6.35 22.06 -11.06
C ALA A 88 6.03 23.49 -10.60
N ARG A 89 4.94 23.67 -9.84
CA ARG A 89 4.50 24.98 -9.32
C ARG A 89 4.99 25.26 -7.91
N ALA A 90 5.40 24.23 -7.18
CA ALA A 90 5.89 24.38 -5.82
C ALA A 90 7.28 25.05 -5.83
N PRO A 91 7.60 25.92 -4.84
CA PRO A 91 8.91 26.54 -4.69
C PRO A 91 9.92 25.55 -4.11
N LEU A 92 10.09 24.40 -4.77
CA LEU A 92 10.99 23.34 -4.34
C LEU A 92 12.41 23.64 -4.79
N GLN A 93 13.29 23.89 -3.82
CA GLN A 93 14.73 23.90 -4.06
C GLN A 93 15.27 22.46 -4.02
N ARG A 94 15.74 21.98 -5.17
CA ARG A 94 16.38 20.65 -5.25
C ARG A 94 17.84 20.78 -4.80
N VAL A 95 18.14 20.28 -3.60
CA VAL A 95 19.48 20.38 -2.97
C VAL A 95 20.50 19.46 -3.66
N HIS A 96 20.06 18.32 -4.17
CA HIS A 96 20.90 17.37 -4.88
C HIS A 96 20.38 17.11 -6.30
N ALA A 97 21.31 16.78 -7.20
CA ALA A 97 20.99 16.32 -8.54
C ALA A 97 20.16 15.03 -8.48
N THR A 98 19.37 14.76 -9.52
CA THR A 98 18.72 13.46 -9.65
C THR A 98 19.77 12.36 -9.77
N ALA A 99 19.41 11.12 -9.40
CA ALA A 99 20.32 9.98 -9.47
C ALA A 99 20.94 9.80 -10.87
N ASP A 100 20.14 10.04 -11.93
CA ASP A 100 20.60 9.96 -13.32
C ASP A 100 21.66 11.01 -13.63
N VAL A 101 21.44 12.25 -13.20
CA VAL A 101 22.42 13.35 -13.38
C VAL A 101 23.68 13.06 -12.56
N HIS A 102 23.54 12.60 -11.31
CA HIS A 102 24.67 12.24 -10.46
C HIS A 102 25.54 11.14 -11.09
N ARG A 103 24.94 10.14 -11.75
CA ARG A 103 25.67 9.06 -12.43
C ARG A 103 26.48 9.55 -13.63
N THR A 104 26.06 10.64 -14.26
CA THR A 104 26.75 11.25 -15.41
C THR A 104 27.81 12.28 -15.02
N LEU A 105 27.84 12.72 -13.75
CA LEU A 105 28.84 13.67 -13.29
C LEU A 105 30.20 12.97 -13.08
N PRO A 106 31.31 13.53 -13.61
CA PRO A 106 32.63 12.99 -13.36
C PRO A 106 32.96 13.05 -11.87
N THR A 107 33.56 11.98 -11.33
CA THR A 107 33.84 11.76 -9.89
C THR A 107 34.52 12.94 -9.17
N GLN A 108 35.21 13.82 -9.89
CA GLN A 108 35.87 15.01 -9.33
C GLN A 108 34.90 16.14 -8.92
N ALA A 109 33.65 16.18 -9.41
CA ALA A 109 32.67 17.21 -9.07
C ALA A 109 31.93 16.98 -7.73
N ILE A 110 32.07 15.78 -7.15
CA ILE A 110 31.36 15.40 -5.91
C ILE A 110 31.99 16.05 -4.67
N GLN A 111 33.28 16.40 -4.71
CA GLN A 111 34.01 16.97 -3.57
C GLN A 111 33.89 18.50 -3.42
N ALA A 112 33.30 19.21 -4.40
CA ALA A 112 33.27 20.68 -4.40
C ALA A 112 32.02 21.30 -3.75
N ASN A 113 31.03 20.50 -3.34
CA ASN A 113 29.76 20.97 -2.76
C ASN A 113 29.40 20.26 -1.43
N GLY A 114 30.39 20.07 -0.55
CA GLY A 114 30.15 19.77 0.86
C GLY A 114 30.67 20.93 1.73
N PRO A 115 29.99 21.28 2.84
CA PRO A 115 30.65 22.01 3.92
C PRO A 115 31.79 21.18 4.53
#